data_AF-A0AAW9J4N2-F1
#
_entry.id   AF-A0AAW9J4N2-F1
#
_cell.length_a   1.000
_cell.length_b   1.000
_cell.length_c   1.000
_cell.angle_alpha   90.00
_cell.angle_beta   90.00
_cell.angle_gamma   90.00
#
_symmetry.space_group_name_H-M   'P 1'
#
loop_
_entity.id
_entity.type
_entity.pdbx_description
1 polymer ?
#
loop_
_entity_poly.entity_id
_entity_poly.type
_entity_poly.pdbx_seq_one_letter_code
_entity_poly.pdbx_strand_id
1 'polypeptide(L)'
;QYDKTLEVVNVAYRAECINNTLGEYVSSKGLNQLRIAETEKYAHVTFFFNGGVEKENPGEDRALIASPKVATYDLKPEMSAYEVTEELINRLDQDKYDMVILNYANPDMVGHTGVMDAAVKAIEVVDECLGKIANKVLEKDGTLFITAVHGNAETMIDFSTG
;
A
#
# COMPACT_ATOMS: atom_id res chain seq x y z
N GLN A 1 14.53 15.95 7.79
CA GLN A 1 15.28 17.02 7.09
C GLN A 1 14.48 17.42 5.86
N TYR A 2 14.07 18.69 5.75
CA TYR A 2 13.17 19.15 4.68
C TYR A 2 13.85 19.21 3.31
N ASP A 3 15.11 19.65 3.27
CA ASP A 3 15.94 19.67 2.07
C ASP A 3 17.40 19.37 2.48
N LYS A 4 18.03 18.41 1.77
CA LYS A 4 19.43 18.01 2.02
C LYS A 4 20.45 19.02 1.49
N THR A 5 20.03 19.91 0.61
CA THR A 5 20.88 20.92 -0.06
C THR A 5 21.02 22.22 0.73
N LEU A 6 20.24 22.42 1.81
CA LEU A 6 20.37 23.58 2.68
C LEU A 6 21.57 23.41 3.62
N GLU A 7 22.67 24.11 3.32
CA GLU A 7 23.96 23.94 4.02
C GLU A 7 24.08 24.72 5.34
N VAL A 8 23.30 25.80 5.52
CA VAL A 8 23.47 26.76 6.64
C VAL A 8 22.37 26.62 7.71
N VAL A 9 21.67 25.48 7.75
CA VAL A 9 20.61 25.21 8.72
C VAL A 9 21.01 24.14 9.70
N ASN A 10 20.77 24.40 10.99
CA ASN A 10 20.92 23.38 12.02
C ASN A 10 19.68 22.50 12.05
N VAL A 11 19.87 21.19 11.95
CA VAL A 11 18.79 20.21 12.02
C VAL A 11 18.66 19.73 13.46
N ALA A 12 17.55 20.09 14.13
CA ALA A 12 17.29 19.71 15.52
C ALA A 12 17.18 18.17 15.70
N TYR A 13 16.51 17.50 14.76
CA TYR A 13 16.34 16.05 14.73
C TYR A 13 16.79 15.52 13.38
N ARG A 14 17.97 14.89 13.34
CA ARG A 14 18.50 14.29 12.12
C ARG A 14 17.65 13.08 11.75
N ALA A 15 17.50 12.84 10.45
CA ALA A 15 16.84 11.63 9.99
C ALA A 15 17.68 10.41 10.41
N GLU A 16 17.02 9.41 10.97
CA GLU A 16 17.66 8.12 11.22
C GLU A 16 17.83 7.37 9.90
N CYS A 17 18.96 6.69 9.75
CA CYS A 17 19.16 5.76 8.65
C CYS A 17 18.65 4.38 9.05
N ILE A 18 17.53 3.95 8.45
CA ILE A 18 16.99 2.61 8.64
C ILE A 18 17.66 1.70 7.61
N ASN A 19 18.60 0.88 8.07
CA ASN A 19 19.30 -0.09 7.22
C ASN A 19 18.72 -1.49 7.41
N ASN A 20 18.95 -2.36 6.43
CA ASN A 20 18.48 -3.74 6.40
C ASN A 20 16.94 -3.83 6.54
N THR A 21 16.23 -2.93 5.86
CA THR A 21 14.78 -3.02 5.69
C THR A 21 14.42 -4.32 4.97
N LEU A 22 13.17 -4.78 5.04
CA LEU A 22 12.78 -6.02 4.37
C LEU A 22 13.06 -5.98 2.85
N GLY A 23 12.79 -4.84 2.21
CA GLY A 23 13.08 -4.65 0.78
C GLY A 23 14.57 -4.76 0.46
N GLU A 24 15.42 -4.12 1.26
CA GLU A 24 16.88 -4.19 1.12
C GLU A 24 17.40 -5.62 1.36
N TYR A 25 16.89 -6.29 2.41
CA TYR A 25 17.30 -7.65 2.75
C TYR A 25 16.94 -8.66 1.65
N VAL A 26 15.71 -8.61 1.12
CA VAL A 26 15.27 -9.48 0.00
C VAL A 26 16.13 -9.24 -1.23
N SER A 27 16.39 -7.97 -1.57
CA SER A 27 17.28 -7.59 -2.67
C SER A 27 18.71 -8.12 -2.46
N SER A 28 19.23 -8.07 -1.24
CA SER A 28 20.57 -8.59 -0.90
C SER A 28 20.71 -10.11 -1.11
N LYS A 29 19.58 -10.83 -1.18
CA LYS A 29 19.52 -12.26 -1.51
C LYS A 29 19.37 -12.54 -3.00
N GLY A 30 19.31 -11.51 -3.83
CA GLY A 30 19.11 -11.62 -5.28
C GLY A 30 17.68 -12.02 -5.67
N LEU A 31 16.71 -11.81 -4.76
CA LEU A 31 15.31 -12.15 -4.97
C LEU A 31 14.55 -10.95 -5.54
N ASN A 32 13.56 -11.23 -6.39
CA ASN A 32 12.73 -10.23 -7.04
C ASN A 32 11.52 -9.88 -6.16
N GLN A 33 11.12 -8.62 -6.18
CA GLN A 33 10.02 -8.12 -5.36
C GLN A 33 9.14 -7.13 -6.11
N LEU A 34 7.85 -7.09 -5.77
CA LEU A 34 6.87 -6.16 -6.35
C LEU A 34 6.29 -5.25 -5.26
N ARG A 35 6.19 -3.96 -5.56
CA ARG A 35 5.38 -2.98 -4.81
C ARG A 35 4.19 -2.56 -5.65
N ILE A 36 2.97 -2.71 -5.14
CA ILE A 36 1.76 -2.35 -5.88
C ILE A 36 0.75 -1.64 -4.99
N ALA A 37 0.26 -0.50 -5.47
CA ALA A 37 -0.80 0.27 -4.84
C ALA A 37 -1.42 1.23 -5.86
N GLU A 38 -2.56 1.83 -5.48
CA GLU A 38 -3.04 3.04 -6.13
C GLU A 38 -2.29 4.30 -5.64
N THR A 39 -2.52 5.43 -6.30
CA THR A 39 -1.74 6.67 -6.13
C THR A 39 -1.67 7.16 -4.69
N GLU A 40 -2.79 7.14 -3.97
CA GLU A 40 -2.86 7.58 -2.56
C GLU A 40 -1.93 6.80 -1.62
N LYS A 41 -1.67 5.52 -1.93
CA LYS A 41 -0.85 4.64 -1.09
C LYS A 41 0.45 4.19 -1.74
N TYR A 42 0.80 4.74 -2.91
CA TYR A 42 2.04 4.41 -3.62
C TYR A 42 3.30 4.72 -2.80
N ALA A 43 3.38 5.90 -2.17
CA ALA A 43 4.49 6.26 -1.29
C ALA A 43 4.62 5.31 -0.09
N HIS A 44 3.51 4.70 0.35
CA HIS A 44 3.45 3.81 1.51
C HIS A 44 4.12 2.47 1.22
N VAL A 45 3.91 1.91 0.03
CA VAL A 45 4.54 0.65 -0.39
C VAL A 45 5.94 0.84 -0.99
N THR A 46 6.38 2.09 -1.23
CA THR A 46 7.68 2.42 -1.81
C THR A 46 8.56 3.15 -0.80
N PHE A 47 8.53 4.49 -0.77
CA PHE A 47 9.36 5.36 0.07
C PHE A 47 9.30 4.98 1.54
N PHE A 48 8.09 4.88 2.13
CA PHE A 48 7.95 4.58 3.55
C PHE A 48 8.37 3.14 3.87
N PHE A 49 7.97 2.16 3.05
CA PHE A 49 8.37 0.76 3.22
C PHE A 49 9.89 0.55 3.08
N ASN A 50 10.57 1.37 2.26
CA ASN A 50 12.03 1.39 2.09
C ASN A 50 12.75 2.23 3.16
N GLY A 51 12.09 2.58 4.26
CA GLY A 51 12.72 3.33 5.35
C GLY A 51 13.06 4.78 5.00
N GLY A 52 12.28 5.39 4.08
CA GLY A 52 12.46 6.77 3.64
C GLY A 52 13.48 6.93 2.49
N VAL A 53 13.69 5.87 1.70
CA VAL A 53 14.55 5.89 0.52
C VAL A 53 13.71 5.74 -0.74
N GLU A 54 13.73 6.76 -1.59
CA GLU A 54 12.94 6.79 -2.83
C GLU A 54 13.43 5.78 -3.87
N LYS A 55 14.75 5.61 -3.96
CA LYS A 55 15.40 4.73 -4.93
C LYS A 55 14.94 3.27 -4.75
N GLU A 56 14.61 2.62 -5.85
CA GLU A 56 14.32 1.19 -5.91
C GLU A 56 15.52 0.34 -5.48
N ASN A 57 15.27 -0.73 -4.73
CA ASN A 57 16.27 -1.76 -4.50
C ASN A 57 16.51 -2.57 -5.80
N PRO A 58 17.69 -3.14 -6.03
CA PRO A 58 17.87 -4.10 -7.12
C PRO A 58 16.83 -5.23 -7.06
N GLY A 59 16.17 -5.53 -8.19
CA GLY A 59 15.10 -6.53 -8.26
C GLY A 59 13.74 -6.05 -7.70
N GLU A 60 13.61 -4.77 -7.32
CA GLU A 60 12.33 -4.15 -6.94
C GLU A 60 11.61 -3.59 -8.18
N ASP A 61 10.47 -4.17 -8.52
CA ASP A 61 9.53 -3.60 -9.48
C ASP A 61 8.42 -2.82 -8.76
N ARG A 62 7.91 -1.78 -9.40
CA ARG A 62 6.80 -0.97 -8.90
C ARG A 62 5.63 -0.93 -9.89
N ALA A 63 4.42 -1.02 -9.37
CA ALA A 63 3.17 -0.86 -10.10
C ALA A 63 2.32 0.23 -9.44
N LEU A 64 1.97 1.25 -10.21
CA LEU A 64 1.16 2.37 -9.78
C LEU A 64 -0.15 2.38 -10.55
N ILE A 65 -1.25 2.25 -9.83
CA ILE A 65 -2.59 2.42 -10.39
C ILE A 65 -3.08 3.83 -10.08
N ALA A 66 -3.73 4.48 -11.06
CA ALA A 66 -4.26 5.82 -10.87
C ALA A 66 -5.47 5.77 -9.94
N SER A 67 -5.41 6.44 -8.80
CA SER A 67 -6.59 6.61 -7.94
C SER A 67 -7.69 7.38 -8.70
N PRO A 68 -8.98 7.14 -8.41
CA PRO A 68 -10.04 7.81 -9.12
C PRO A 68 -10.04 9.31 -8.86
N LYS A 69 -10.31 10.09 -9.90
CA LYS A 69 -10.42 11.56 -9.82
C LYS A 69 -11.82 11.96 -9.35
N VAL A 70 -12.07 11.80 -8.06
CA VAL A 70 -13.29 12.22 -7.36
C VAL A 70 -12.95 13.26 -6.30
N ALA A 71 -13.94 14.07 -5.89
CA ALA A 71 -13.72 15.11 -4.89
C ALA A 71 -13.42 14.51 -3.50
N THR A 72 -14.16 13.46 -3.13
CA THR A 72 -13.99 12.67 -1.91
C THR A 72 -14.29 11.21 -2.24
N TYR A 73 -13.63 10.27 -1.55
CA TYR A 73 -13.68 8.85 -1.93
C TYR A 73 -14.97 8.13 -1.54
N ASP A 74 -15.82 8.71 -0.72
CA ASP A 74 -17.19 8.21 -0.47
C ASP A 74 -18.05 8.20 -1.75
N LEU A 75 -17.71 9.03 -2.75
CA LEU A 75 -18.37 9.03 -4.06
C LEU A 75 -17.98 7.83 -4.93
N LYS A 76 -16.85 7.18 -4.63
CA LYS A 76 -16.36 5.98 -5.32
C LYS A 76 -15.60 5.08 -4.33
N PRO A 77 -16.29 4.43 -3.38
CA PRO A 77 -15.67 3.70 -2.28
C PRO A 77 -14.91 2.44 -2.74
N GLU A 78 -15.19 1.93 -3.94
CA GLU A 78 -14.37 0.89 -4.57
C GLU A 78 -12.97 1.35 -4.98
N MET A 79 -12.76 2.67 -5.01
CA MET A 79 -11.53 3.34 -5.46
C MET A 79 -10.97 2.73 -6.75
N SER A 80 -9.74 2.21 -6.70
CA SER A 80 -9.10 1.45 -7.77
C SER A 80 -8.75 0.02 -7.33
N ALA A 81 -9.41 -0.51 -6.29
CA ALA A 81 -9.10 -1.84 -5.75
C ALA A 81 -9.20 -2.95 -6.80
N TYR A 82 -10.21 -2.92 -7.67
CA TYR A 82 -10.37 -3.89 -8.75
C TYR A 82 -9.22 -3.84 -9.75
N GLU A 83 -8.83 -2.64 -10.20
CA GLU A 83 -7.73 -2.44 -11.15
C GLU A 83 -6.38 -2.88 -10.54
N VAL A 84 -6.17 -2.58 -9.25
CA VAL A 84 -5.00 -3.05 -8.48
C VAL A 84 -4.98 -4.57 -8.39
N THR A 85 -6.13 -5.19 -8.15
CA THR A 85 -6.27 -6.66 -8.06
C THR A 85 -5.95 -7.33 -9.39
N GLU A 86 -6.51 -6.83 -10.48
CA GLU A 86 -6.31 -7.37 -11.82
C GLU A 86 -4.84 -7.26 -12.25
N GLU A 87 -4.22 -6.10 -12.03
CA GLU A 87 -2.79 -5.92 -12.32
C GLU A 87 -1.91 -6.86 -11.47
N LEU A 88 -2.25 -7.05 -10.19
CA LEU A 88 -1.51 -7.99 -9.34
C LEU A 88 -1.64 -9.42 -9.87
N ILE A 89 -2.84 -9.89 -10.23
CA ILE A 89 -3.04 -11.23 -10.77
C ILE A 89 -2.22 -11.41 -12.06
N ASN A 90 -2.28 -10.45 -12.99
CA ASN A 90 -1.49 -10.47 -14.23
C ASN A 90 0.01 -10.55 -13.97
N ARG A 91 0.48 -9.93 -12.89
CA ARG A 91 1.89 -9.96 -12.46
C ARG A 91 2.28 -11.25 -11.77
N LEU A 92 1.38 -11.84 -10.98
CA LEU A 92 1.59 -13.15 -10.37
C LEU A 92 1.65 -14.26 -11.44
N ASP A 93 0.92 -14.12 -12.54
CA ASP A 93 0.99 -15.04 -13.68
C ASP A 93 2.33 -15.03 -14.45
N GLN A 94 3.20 -14.05 -14.18
CA GLN A 94 4.53 -13.99 -14.80
C GLN A 94 5.60 -14.78 -14.04
N ASP A 95 5.27 -15.33 -12.87
CA ASP A 95 6.14 -16.23 -12.10
C ASP A 95 7.57 -15.69 -11.85
N LYS A 96 7.70 -14.37 -11.64
CA LYS A 96 9.00 -13.71 -11.48
C LYS A 96 9.26 -13.06 -10.12
N TYR A 97 8.30 -13.04 -9.20
CA TYR A 97 8.41 -12.34 -7.92
C TYR A 97 8.46 -13.33 -6.76
N ASP A 98 9.41 -13.13 -5.85
CA ASP A 98 9.56 -13.89 -4.60
C ASP A 98 8.82 -13.22 -3.43
N MET A 99 8.62 -11.89 -3.50
CA MET A 99 7.89 -11.11 -2.50
C MET A 99 6.99 -10.06 -3.16
N VAL A 100 5.76 -9.92 -2.67
CA VAL A 100 4.84 -8.87 -3.12
C VAL A 100 4.33 -8.07 -1.93
N ILE A 101 4.40 -6.75 -2.03
CA ILE A 101 3.82 -5.79 -1.08
C ILE A 101 2.67 -5.06 -1.77
N LEU A 102 1.46 -5.31 -1.29
CA LEU A 102 0.21 -4.74 -1.77
C LEU A 102 -0.41 -3.83 -0.70
N ASN A 103 -0.98 -2.71 -1.12
CA ASN A 103 -1.84 -1.90 -0.27
C ASN A 103 -3.20 -1.63 -0.93
N TYR A 104 -4.28 -1.91 -0.22
CA TYR A 104 -5.63 -1.42 -0.53
C TYR A 104 -5.90 -0.16 0.29
N ALA A 105 -6.16 0.95 -0.40
CA ALA A 105 -6.34 2.26 0.22
C ALA A 105 -7.73 2.47 0.84
N ASN A 106 -8.72 1.69 0.38
CA ASN A 106 -10.14 1.94 0.59
C ASN A 106 -10.54 2.13 2.06
N PRO A 107 -10.16 1.23 3.01
CA PRO A 107 -10.63 1.34 4.39
C PRO A 107 -10.19 2.64 5.06
N ASP A 108 -9.02 3.14 4.69
CA ASP A 108 -8.46 4.36 5.27
C ASP A 108 -9.01 5.61 4.58
N MET A 109 -8.89 5.67 3.25
CA MET A 109 -9.27 6.85 2.49
C MET A 109 -10.78 7.12 2.54
N VAL A 110 -11.61 6.06 2.57
CA VAL A 110 -13.06 6.19 2.71
C VAL A 110 -13.44 6.35 4.20
N GLY A 111 -12.73 5.70 5.12
CA GLY A 111 -12.91 5.90 6.56
C GLY A 111 -12.78 7.37 6.97
N HIS A 112 -11.80 8.08 6.41
CA HIS A 112 -11.59 9.52 6.62
C HIS A 112 -12.75 10.43 6.19
N THR A 113 -13.71 9.93 5.41
CA THR A 113 -14.89 10.72 5.02
C THR A 113 -15.96 10.77 6.11
N GLY A 114 -15.94 9.82 7.07
CA GLY A 114 -16.97 9.68 8.08
C GLY A 114 -18.31 9.12 7.56
N VAL A 115 -18.41 8.76 6.27
CA VAL A 115 -19.64 8.25 5.67
C VAL A 115 -19.73 6.73 5.87
N MET A 116 -20.50 6.30 6.88
CA MET A 116 -20.63 4.88 7.29
C MET A 116 -20.95 3.95 6.11
N ASP A 117 -21.99 4.26 5.31
CA ASP A 117 -22.42 3.39 4.20
C ASP A 117 -21.32 3.23 3.14
N ALA A 118 -20.55 4.29 2.88
CA ALA A 118 -19.44 4.24 1.96
C ALA A 118 -18.27 3.41 2.53
N ALA A 119 -17.98 3.54 3.83
CA ALA A 119 -16.96 2.75 4.50
C ALA A 119 -17.30 1.25 4.51
N VAL A 120 -18.56 0.88 4.75
CA VAL A 120 -19.02 -0.52 4.63
C VAL A 120 -18.76 -1.05 3.22
N LYS A 121 -19.17 -0.30 2.18
CA LYS A 121 -18.92 -0.70 0.79
C LYS A 121 -17.43 -0.79 0.45
N ALA A 122 -16.60 0.10 1.00
CA ALA A 122 -15.15 0.06 0.84
C ALA A 122 -14.54 -1.23 1.41
N ILE A 123 -15.00 -1.67 2.59
CA ILE A 123 -14.57 -2.94 3.21
C ILE A 123 -15.03 -4.14 2.38
N GLU A 124 -16.28 -4.16 1.92
CA GLU A 124 -16.82 -5.24 1.07
C GLU A 124 -16.03 -5.42 -0.22
N VAL A 125 -15.64 -4.31 -0.87
CA VAL A 125 -14.81 -4.34 -2.08
C VAL A 125 -13.42 -4.93 -1.79
N VAL A 126 -12.80 -4.53 -0.67
CA VAL A 126 -11.49 -5.08 -0.28
C VAL A 126 -11.59 -6.57 0.05
N ASP A 127 -12.65 -7.01 0.71
CA ASP A 127 -12.90 -8.43 1.00
C ASP A 127 -13.01 -9.26 -0.29
N GLU A 128 -13.79 -8.78 -1.27
CA GLU A 128 -13.92 -9.44 -2.58
C GLU A 128 -12.56 -9.54 -3.30
N CYS A 129 -11.82 -8.42 -3.35
CA CYS A 129 -10.51 -8.34 -3.99
C CYS A 129 -9.48 -9.25 -3.30
N LEU A 130 -9.49 -9.28 -1.96
CA LEU A 130 -8.65 -10.15 -1.16
C LEU A 130 -8.96 -11.62 -1.43
N GLY A 131 -10.23 -12.00 -1.58
CA GLY A 131 -10.62 -13.35 -1.97
C GLY A 131 -10.00 -13.79 -3.30
N LYS A 132 -9.98 -12.91 -4.32
CA LYS A 132 -9.34 -13.17 -5.61
C LYS A 132 -7.82 -13.37 -5.47
N ILE A 133 -7.15 -12.51 -4.70
CA ILE A 133 -5.71 -12.62 -4.44
C ILE A 133 -5.37 -13.87 -3.64
N ALA A 134 -6.14 -14.19 -2.61
CA ALA A 134 -5.93 -15.38 -1.79
C ALA A 134 -6.01 -16.66 -2.62
N ASN A 135 -7.06 -16.79 -3.45
CA ASN A 135 -7.18 -17.91 -4.37
C ASN A 135 -5.98 -18.01 -5.31
N LYS A 136 -5.55 -16.88 -5.88
CA LYS A 136 -4.40 -16.86 -6.80
C LYS A 136 -3.09 -17.24 -6.13
N VAL A 137 -2.84 -16.75 -4.92
CA VAL A 137 -1.62 -17.07 -4.16
C VAL A 137 -1.60 -18.56 -3.77
N LEU A 138 -2.74 -19.11 -3.34
CA LEU A 138 -2.86 -20.53 -2.99
C LEU A 138 -2.75 -21.45 -4.20
N GLU A 139 -3.29 -21.06 -5.37
CA GLU A 139 -3.11 -21.79 -6.63
C GLU A 139 -1.61 -21.97 -6.98
N LYS A 140 -0.77 -21.02 -6.57
CA LYS A 140 0.67 -21.00 -6.85
C LYS A 140 1.51 -21.56 -5.70
N ASP A 141 0.90 -22.29 -4.75
CA ASP A 141 1.55 -22.80 -3.54
C ASP A 141 2.28 -21.71 -2.70
N GLY A 142 1.80 -20.47 -2.79
CA GLY A 142 2.36 -19.31 -2.08
C GLY A 142 1.83 -19.17 -0.66
N THR A 143 2.37 -18.20 0.07
CA THR A 143 1.90 -17.81 1.42
C THR A 143 1.39 -16.39 1.40
N LEU A 144 0.21 -16.17 1.98
CA LEU A 144 -0.39 -14.84 2.11
C LEU A 144 -0.37 -14.37 3.56
N PHE A 145 0.17 -13.17 3.80
CA PHE A 145 0.08 -12.47 5.07
C PHE A 145 -0.88 -11.29 4.93
N ILE A 146 -1.96 -11.30 5.71
CA ILE A 146 -2.99 -10.26 5.71
C ILE A 146 -2.83 -9.44 6.99
N THR A 147 -2.64 -8.14 6.85
CA THR A 147 -2.42 -7.23 7.98
C THR A 147 -2.86 -5.82 7.63
N ALA A 148 -2.86 -4.93 8.61
CA ALA A 148 -3.14 -3.50 8.46
C ALA A 148 -2.04 -2.67 9.14
N VAL A 149 -1.78 -1.48 8.61
CA VAL A 149 -0.80 -0.55 9.21
C VAL A 149 -1.36 0.18 10.44
N HIS A 150 -2.68 0.32 10.53
CA HIS A 150 -3.45 0.86 11.66
C HIS A 150 -4.95 0.62 11.43
N GLY A 151 -5.78 0.96 12.42
CA GLY A 151 -7.24 1.04 12.27
C GLY A 151 -7.72 2.39 11.70
N ASN A 152 -8.96 2.45 11.24
CA ASN A 152 -9.72 3.63 10.84
C ASN A 152 -11.22 3.26 10.75
N ALA A 153 -11.59 2.47 9.74
CA ALA A 153 -12.99 2.15 9.39
C ALA A 153 -13.76 1.35 10.46
N GLU A 154 -13.10 0.80 11.47
CA GLU A 154 -13.77 0.12 12.59
C GLU A 154 -14.51 1.08 13.52
N THR A 155 -14.15 2.37 13.53
CA THR A 155 -14.79 3.40 14.37
C THR A 155 -15.12 4.63 13.54
N MET A 156 -16.33 4.66 12.98
CA MET A 156 -16.79 5.73 12.08
C MET A 156 -17.53 6.88 12.78
N ILE A 157 -17.81 6.75 14.08
CA ILE A 157 -18.48 7.76 14.90
C ILE A 157 -17.62 8.01 16.13
N ASP A 158 -17.28 9.28 16.38
CA ASP A 158 -16.64 9.68 17.63
C ASP A 158 -17.72 9.83 18.72
N PHE A 159 -17.75 8.92 19.68
CA PHE A 159 -18.74 8.94 20.76
C PHE A 159 -18.66 10.18 21.68
N SER A 160 -17.57 10.94 21.62
CA SER A 160 -17.39 12.17 22.40
C SER A 160 -18.03 13.40 21.75
N THR A 161 -18.12 13.42 20.42
CA THR A 161 -18.64 14.57 19.66
C THR A 161 -19.87 14.28 18.81
N GLY A 162 -20.20 13.00 18.61
CA GLY A 162 -21.12 12.56 17.56
C GLY A 162 -20.50 12.66 16.18
#